data_AF-A0A2A4TXI3-F1
#
_entry.id   AF-A0A2A4TXI3-F1
#
_cell.length_a   1.000
_cell.length_b   1.000
_cell.length_c   1.000
_cell.angle_alpha   90.00
_cell.angle_beta   90.00
_cell.angle_gamma   90.00
#
_symmetry.space_group_name_H-M   'P 1'
#
loop_
_entity.id
_entity.type
_entity.pdbx_description
1 polymer ?
#
loop_
_entity_poly.entity_id
_entity_poly.type
_entity_poly.pdbx_seq_one_letter_code
_entity_poly.pdbx_strand_id
1 'polypeptide(L)'
;MAEKADDEATMNLWVQRFPVIDWTPELLSVYPEKTATMVRISGLILVFDNWIAEIGYGLMEIPFPEGTPTKYFGWAKPEWTFVHTFMNGFHESIWAFVKKIDQQKSADGEASNLETLYMSTTEPDLSYEDAGRKITKRNLARREALGRVQSAIDAGYFLEAIAFEEAVISNCLYLYCLAKGIHKKETSLYIMLDAVLRKLGKDHGDYSMFDALNSWRRDRNHALHNFVIARSDDLLKSTNTFAMRSEKTAKNGLSLAKEVCSWYEREAPGFLTTSWPADRPLTH
;
A
#
# COMPACT_ATOMS: atom_id res chain seq x y z
N MET A 1 -6.87 -6.48 36.34
CA MET A 1 -6.14 -7.75 36.51
C MET A 1 -6.22 -8.64 35.27
N ALA A 2 -7.29 -8.57 34.46
CA ALA A 2 -7.38 -9.28 33.17
C ALA A 2 -6.56 -8.64 32.03
N GLU A 3 -6.46 -7.30 31.96
CA GLU A 3 -5.63 -6.59 30.94
C GLU A 3 -4.14 -6.93 31.01
N LYS A 4 -3.54 -6.94 32.21
CA LYS A 4 -2.11 -7.26 32.38
C LYS A 4 -1.71 -8.68 31.98
N ALA A 5 -2.65 -9.63 32.03
CA ALA A 5 -2.37 -11.02 31.70
C ALA A 5 -2.35 -11.27 30.19
N ASP A 6 -3.08 -10.47 29.41
CA ASP A 6 -3.11 -10.53 27.95
C ASP A 6 -1.83 -9.91 27.35
N ASP A 7 -1.34 -8.81 27.95
CA ASP A 7 -0.09 -8.16 27.56
C ASP A 7 1.14 -9.05 27.76
N GLU A 8 1.25 -9.74 28.90
CA GLU A 8 2.43 -10.54 29.24
C GLU A 8 2.50 -11.85 28.42
N ALA A 9 1.34 -12.47 28.17
CA ALA A 9 1.24 -13.64 27.29
C ALA A 9 1.57 -13.27 25.83
N THR A 10 1.11 -12.10 25.38
CA THR A 10 1.40 -11.56 24.04
C THR A 10 2.87 -11.16 23.91
N MET A 11 3.47 -10.54 24.94
CA MET A 11 4.89 -10.16 24.94
C MET A 11 5.81 -11.37 24.86
N ASN A 12 5.53 -12.44 25.60
CA ASN A 12 6.31 -13.68 25.59
C ASN A 12 6.29 -14.40 24.22
N LEU A 13 5.31 -14.09 23.37
CA LEU A 13 5.23 -14.61 22.00
C LEU A 13 6.25 -13.95 21.07
N TRP A 14 6.57 -12.68 21.32
CA TRP A 14 7.45 -11.85 20.48
C TRP A 14 8.85 -11.69 21.04
N VAL A 15 9.01 -11.73 22.36
CA VAL A 15 10.26 -11.43 23.06
C VAL A 15 10.63 -12.62 23.94
N GLN A 16 11.82 -13.17 23.74
CA GLN A 16 12.36 -14.27 24.55
C GLN A 16 13.68 -13.85 25.16
N ARG A 17 13.81 -14.00 26.48
CA ARG A 17 15.09 -13.78 27.17
C ARG A 17 15.78 -15.11 27.40
N PHE A 18 17.06 -15.16 27.11
CA PHE A 18 17.89 -16.35 27.34
C PHE A 18 19.22 -15.93 27.98
N PRO A 19 19.79 -16.75 28.86
CA PRO A 19 21.11 -16.48 29.41
C PRO A 19 22.17 -16.55 28.30
N VAL A 20 23.15 -15.67 28.36
CA VAL A 20 24.32 -15.72 27.47
C VAL A 20 25.22 -16.87 27.93
N ILE A 21 25.25 -17.95 27.15
CA ILE A 21 25.89 -19.23 27.52
C ILE A 21 27.40 -19.06 27.77
N ASP A 22 28.07 -18.19 27.00
CA ASP A 22 29.51 -17.92 27.09
C ASP A 22 29.80 -16.49 27.53
N TRP A 23 29.13 -16.02 28.58
CA TRP A 23 29.33 -14.66 29.07
C TRP A 23 30.75 -14.46 29.62
N THR A 24 31.43 -13.41 29.18
CA THR A 24 32.76 -13.01 29.67
C THR A 24 32.75 -11.55 30.16
N PRO A 25 33.71 -11.13 30.99
CA PRO A 25 33.80 -9.74 31.47
C PRO A 25 33.84 -8.69 30.34
N GLU A 26 34.37 -9.04 29.17
CA GLU A 26 34.41 -8.19 27.99
C GLU A 26 33.02 -7.89 27.41
N LEU A 27 32.04 -8.77 27.68
CA LEU A 27 30.65 -8.61 27.24
C LEU A 27 29.80 -7.76 28.20
N LEU A 28 30.36 -7.28 29.32
CA LEU A 28 29.62 -6.51 30.33
C LEU A 28 28.96 -5.26 29.76
N SER A 29 29.60 -4.60 28.79
CA SER A 29 29.07 -3.39 28.14
C SER A 29 27.89 -3.67 27.19
N VAL A 30 27.73 -4.92 26.73
CA VAL A 30 26.69 -5.32 25.77
C VAL A 30 25.57 -6.09 26.45
N TYR A 31 25.91 -6.99 27.39
CA TYR A 31 24.99 -7.82 28.15
C TYR A 31 25.22 -7.64 29.66
N PRO A 32 24.86 -6.47 30.23
CA PRO A 32 25.13 -6.16 31.63
C PRO A 32 24.44 -7.13 32.59
N GLU A 33 23.26 -7.62 32.20
CA GLU A 33 22.47 -8.58 32.99
C GLU A 33 22.79 -10.05 32.68
N LYS A 34 23.80 -10.32 31.84
CA LYS A 34 24.15 -11.68 31.35
C LYS A 34 23.00 -12.39 30.61
N THR A 35 22.01 -11.63 30.16
CA THR A 35 20.86 -12.11 29.40
C THR A 35 20.87 -11.45 28.02
N ALA A 36 20.45 -12.21 27.01
CA ALA A 36 20.18 -11.72 25.68
C ALA A 36 18.66 -11.77 25.43
N THR A 37 18.17 -10.81 24.65
CA THR A 37 16.77 -10.70 24.28
C THR A 37 16.64 -11.00 22.78
N MET A 38 15.92 -12.08 22.43
CA MET A 38 15.53 -12.37 21.05
C MET A 38 14.16 -11.75 20.81
N VAL A 39 14.06 -10.92 19.77
CA VAL A 39 12.81 -10.34 19.32
C VAL A 39 12.45 -10.95 17.97
N ARG A 40 11.24 -11.53 17.86
CA ARG A 40 10.70 -11.99 16.57
C ARG A 40 10.59 -10.79 15.63
N ILE A 41 11.03 -10.95 14.38
CA ILE A 41 11.06 -9.86 13.40
C ILE A 41 9.68 -9.23 13.15
N SER A 42 8.60 -10.02 13.22
CA SER A 42 7.22 -9.53 13.11
C SER A 42 6.81 -8.63 14.28
N GLY A 43 7.27 -8.95 15.50
CA GLY A 43 7.10 -8.08 16.66
C GLY A 43 7.97 -6.84 16.56
N LEU A 44 9.21 -6.98 16.07
CA LEU A 44 10.11 -5.86 15.83
C LEU A 44 9.49 -4.82 14.90
N ILE A 45 8.85 -5.23 13.79
CA ILE A 45 8.17 -4.34 12.83
C ILE A 45 7.07 -3.48 13.51
N LEU A 46 6.45 -3.97 14.59
CA LEU A 46 5.40 -3.22 15.30
C LEU A 46 5.94 -2.25 16.35
N VAL A 47 7.19 -2.40 16.78
CA VAL A 47 7.74 -1.67 17.92
C VAL A 47 9.02 -0.90 17.63
N PHE A 48 9.67 -1.12 16.48
CA PHE A 48 10.95 -0.49 16.18
C PHE A 48 10.84 1.04 16.10
N ASP A 49 9.71 1.56 15.65
CA ASP A 49 9.43 2.98 15.58
C ASP A 49 9.30 3.57 16.99
N ASN A 50 8.54 2.93 17.89
CA ASN A 50 8.46 3.28 19.31
C ASN A 50 9.85 3.23 19.97
N TRP A 51 10.59 2.14 19.74
CA TRP A 51 11.92 1.94 20.33
C TRP A 51 12.91 3.02 19.87
N ILE A 52 12.92 3.35 18.58
CA ILE A 52 13.81 4.40 18.05
C ILE A 52 13.35 5.79 18.51
N ALA A 53 12.04 6.05 18.61
CA ALA A 53 11.53 7.29 19.18
C ALA A 53 11.99 7.46 20.64
N GLU A 54 11.95 6.38 21.42
CA GLU A 54 12.32 6.42 22.85
C GLU A 54 13.80 6.68 23.09
N ILE A 55 14.68 6.29 22.14
CA ILE A 55 16.10 6.66 22.22
C ILE A 55 16.28 8.18 22.21
N GLY A 56 15.59 8.89 21.32
CA GLY A 56 15.76 10.34 21.18
C GLY A 56 14.92 11.13 22.17
N TYR A 57 13.62 10.90 22.17
CA TYR A 57 12.71 11.74 22.95
C TYR A 57 12.67 11.35 24.43
N GLY A 58 12.84 10.05 24.74
CA GLY A 58 12.91 9.55 26.11
C GLY A 58 14.32 9.67 26.68
N LEU A 59 15.26 8.84 26.21
CA LEU A 59 16.60 8.72 26.80
C LEU A 59 17.48 9.97 26.64
N MET A 60 17.36 10.68 25.52
CA MET A 60 18.12 11.93 25.30
C MET A 60 17.34 13.19 25.72
N GLU A 61 16.12 13.02 26.25
CA GLU A 61 15.25 14.11 26.72
C GLU A 61 15.01 15.20 25.65
N ILE A 62 15.02 14.82 24.37
CA ILE A 62 14.71 15.76 23.28
C ILE A 62 13.20 16.04 23.31
N PRO A 63 12.75 17.31 23.27
CA PRO A 63 11.33 17.61 23.24
C PRO A 63 10.66 17.01 22.01
N PHE A 64 9.47 16.44 22.20
CA PHE A 64 8.62 16.05 21.08
C PHE A 64 8.25 17.29 20.26
N PRO A 65 8.30 17.23 18.92
CA PRO A 65 7.89 18.34 18.08
C PRO A 65 6.38 18.56 18.19
N GLU A 66 5.98 19.74 18.64
CA GLU A 66 4.57 20.11 18.77
C GLU A 66 3.93 20.36 17.38
N GLY A 67 2.72 19.83 17.19
CA GLY A 67 1.81 20.21 16.10
C GLY A 67 2.14 19.67 14.70
N THR A 68 3.32 19.12 14.44
CA THR A 68 3.68 18.59 13.10
C THR A 68 4.01 17.11 13.14
N PRO A 69 3.38 16.27 12.30
CA PRO A 69 3.77 14.88 12.17
C PRO A 69 5.24 14.75 11.76
N THR A 70 6.03 14.02 12.55
CA THR A 70 7.44 13.76 12.25
C THR A 70 7.71 12.26 12.12
N LYS A 71 8.79 11.90 11.43
CA LYS A 71 9.26 10.51 11.43
C LYS A 71 9.61 10.11 12.87
N TYR A 72 9.49 8.82 13.21
CA TYR A 72 9.81 8.31 14.56
C TYR A 72 11.27 8.59 14.99
N PHE A 73 12.17 8.82 14.03
CA PHE A 73 13.57 9.21 14.26
C PHE A 73 13.82 10.71 13.98
N GLY A 74 12.78 11.55 13.97
CA GLY A 74 12.86 12.98 13.65
C GLY A 74 13.75 13.80 14.60
N TRP A 75 14.07 13.26 15.77
CA TRP A 75 15.05 13.79 16.70
C TRP A 75 16.50 13.71 16.19
N ALA A 76 16.80 12.80 15.25
CA ALA A 76 18.13 12.64 14.67
C ALA A 76 18.40 13.77 13.68
N LYS A 77 19.14 14.80 14.12
CA LYS A 77 19.36 16.00 13.33
C LYS A 77 20.31 15.76 12.15
N PRO A 78 20.14 16.43 11.00
CA PRO A 78 21.02 16.24 9.82
C PRO A 78 22.51 16.48 10.09
N GLU A 79 22.85 17.39 11.02
CA GLU A 79 24.22 17.64 11.46
C GLU A 79 24.88 16.45 12.18
N TRP A 80 24.09 15.52 12.72
CA TRP A 80 24.59 14.26 13.29
C TRP A 80 24.76 13.24 12.19
N THR A 81 25.67 13.52 11.25
CA THR A 81 25.77 12.83 9.96
C THR A 81 25.74 11.31 10.09
N PHE A 82 26.52 10.72 11.00
CA PHE A 82 26.51 9.27 11.21
C PHE A 82 25.16 8.73 11.70
N VAL A 83 24.57 9.37 12.71
CA VAL A 83 23.28 8.95 13.29
C VAL A 83 22.16 9.12 12.27
N HIS A 84 22.09 10.29 11.64
CA HIS A 84 21.06 10.60 10.65
C HIS A 84 21.16 9.71 9.41
N THR A 85 22.37 9.47 8.89
CA THR A 85 22.58 8.56 7.76
C THR A 85 22.24 7.13 8.13
N PHE A 86 22.63 6.65 9.31
CA PHE A 86 22.25 5.31 9.78
C PHE A 86 20.74 5.16 9.94
N MET A 87 20.07 6.09 10.64
CA MET A 87 18.62 6.01 10.90
C MET A 87 17.80 6.08 9.62
N ASN A 88 18.14 6.99 8.69
CA ASN A 88 17.48 7.00 7.39
C ASN A 88 17.78 5.73 6.60
N GLY A 89 19.04 5.29 6.54
CA GLY A 89 19.42 4.07 5.82
C GLY A 89 18.69 2.84 6.36
N PHE A 90 18.58 2.71 7.68
CA PHE A 90 17.84 1.66 8.37
C PHE A 90 16.35 1.72 8.04
N HIS A 91 15.73 2.91 8.14
CA HIS A 91 14.33 3.13 7.79
C HIS A 91 14.03 2.67 6.36
N GLU A 92 14.78 3.21 5.39
CA GLU A 92 14.59 2.88 3.96
C GLU A 92 14.82 1.39 3.71
N SER A 93 15.82 0.79 4.36
CA SER A 93 16.14 -0.63 4.19
C SER A 93 15.07 -1.55 4.76
N ILE A 94 14.53 -1.27 5.95
CA ILE A 94 13.42 -2.04 6.52
C ILE A 94 12.19 -1.96 5.64
N TRP A 95 11.81 -0.76 5.19
CA TRP A 95 10.63 -0.59 4.36
C TRP A 95 10.81 -1.23 2.98
N ALA A 96 12.01 -1.16 2.39
CA ALA A 96 12.32 -1.89 1.17
C ALA A 96 12.24 -3.41 1.36
N PHE A 97 12.76 -3.93 2.48
CA PHE A 97 12.71 -5.35 2.80
C PHE A 97 11.27 -5.86 3.00
N VAL A 98 10.48 -5.14 3.81
CA VAL A 98 9.08 -5.44 4.08
C VAL A 98 8.25 -5.39 2.79
N LYS A 99 8.47 -4.36 1.96
CA LYS A 99 7.85 -4.23 0.63
C LYS A 99 8.18 -5.41 -0.28
N LYS A 100 9.43 -5.87 -0.28
CA LYS A 100 9.87 -7.02 -1.09
C LYS A 100 9.20 -8.32 -0.65
N ILE A 101 9.08 -8.58 0.65
CA ILE A 101 8.38 -9.76 1.18
C ILE A 101 6.91 -9.72 0.75
N ASP A 102 6.26 -8.57 0.91
CA ASP A 102 4.84 -8.40 0.60
C ASP A 102 4.54 -8.59 -0.90
N GLN A 103 5.44 -8.12 -1.76
CA GLN A 103 5.39 -8.34 -3.21
C GLN A 103 5.53 -9.83 -3.58
N GLN A 104 6.42 -10.56 -2.91
CA GLN A 104 6.57 -12.01 -3.14
C GLN A 104 5.30 -12.76 -2.78
N LYS A 105 4.70 -12.48 -1.62
CA LYS A 105 3.42 -13.08 -1.22
C LYS A 105 2.30 -12.78 -2.22
N SER A 106 2.21 -11.55 -2.69
CA SER A 106 1.20 -11.14 -3.67
C SER A 106 1.40 -11.88 -5.00
N ALA A 107 2.65 -12.07 -5.43
CA ALA A 107 2.98 -12.86 -6.62
C ALA A 107 2.61 -14.35 -6.48
N ASP A 108 2.74 -14.91 -5.27
CA ASP A 108 2.31 -16.28 -4.95
C ASP A 108 0.77 -16.41 -4.81
N GLY A 109 0.04 -15.30 -4.96
CA GLY A 109 -1.42 -15.26 -4.88
C GLY A 109 -1.98 -15.22 -3.46
N GLU A 110 -1.11 -14.98 -2.47
CA GLU A 110 -1.49 -14.75 -1.08
C GLU A 110 -1.90 -13.29 -0.83
N ALA A 111 -2.49 -13.03 0.34
CA ALA A 111 -2.79 -11.67 0.77
C ALA A 111 -1.51 -10.91 1.16
N SER A 112 -1.47 -9.62 0.80
CA SER A 112 -0.50 -8.66 1.32
C SER A 112 -0.65 -8.58 2.85
N ASN A 113 0.43 -8.81 3.58
CA ASN A 113 0.45 -8.66 5.04
C ASN A 113 0.23 -7.20 5.45
N LEU A 114 0.75 -6.26 4.66
CA LEU A 114 0.67 -4.83 4.98
C LEU A 114 -0.74 -4.30 4.79
N GLU A 115 -1.39 -4.73 3.70
CA GLU A 115 -2.78 -4.43 3.48
C GLU A 115 -3.69 -5.13 4.49
N THR A 116 -3.36 -6.38 4.85
CA THR A 116 -4.09 -7.13 5.88
C THR A 116 -4.00 -6.42 7.23
N LEU A 117 -2.80 -5.99 7.62
CA LEU A 117 -2.57 -5.22 8.82
C LEU A 117 -3.35 -3.92 8.79
N TYR A 118 -3.22 -3.14 7.71
CA TYR A 118 -3.98 -1.90 7.53
C TYR A 118 -5.48 -2.14 7.72
N MET A 119 -6.07 -3.07 6.97
CA MET A 119 -7.51 -3.37 7.03
C MET A 119 -7.95 -3.80 8.44
N SER A 120 -7.19 -4.68 9.11
CA SER A 120 -7.50 -5.15 10.47
C SER A 120 -7.39 -4.06 11.54
N THR A 121 -6.55 -3.05 11.31
CA THR A 121 -6.40 -1.91 12.25
C THR A 121 -7.39 -0.78 11.99
N THR A 122 -7.93 -0.68 10.77
CA THR A 122 -8.87 0.38 10.40
C THR A 122 -10.35 -0.03 10.46
N GLU A 123 -10.67 -1.31 10.26
CA GLU A 123 -12.04 -1.81 10.36
C GLU A 123 -12.31 -2.35 11.78
N PRO A 124 -13.25 -1.76 12.54
CA PRO A 124 -13.68 -2.31 13.81
C PRO A 124 -14.17 -3.75 13.64
N ASP A 125 -13.83 -4.63 14.60
CA ASP A 125 -14.26 -6.04 14.66
C ASP A 125 -13.72 -6.96 13.56
N LEU A 126 -12.72 -6.53 12.78
CA LEU A 126 -12.08 -7.38 11.76
C LEU A 126 -10.76 -7.97 12.24
N SER A 127 -10.74 -9.29 12.45
CA SER A 127 -9.51 -10.01 12.77
C SER A 127 -8.49 -9.95 11.62
N TYR A 128 -7.20 -10.08 11.92
CA TYR A 128 -6.14 -10.18 10.90
C TYR A 128 -6.39 -11.33 9.91
N GLU A 129 -6.85 -12.48 10.39
CA GLU A 129 -7.16 -13.62 9.53
C GLU A 129 -8.34 -13.34 8.59
N ASP A 130 -9.39 -12.67 9.11
CA ASP A 130 -10.57 -12.29 8.36
C ASP A 130 -10.24 -11.24 7.28
N ALA A 131 -9.42 -10.25 7.63
CA ALA A 131 -8.86 -9.27 6.70
C ALA A 131 -8.06 -9.97 5.58
N GLY A 132 -7.20 -10.92 5.93
CA GLY A 132 -6.43 -11.70 4.96
C GLY A 132 -7.33 -12.48 4.01
N ARG A 133 -8.38 -13.13 4.53
CA ARG A 133 -9.38 -13.83 3.70
C ARG A 133 -10.12 -12.88 2.76
N LYS A 134 -10.51 -11.68 3.21
CA LYS A 134 -11.14 -10.66 2.35
C LYS A 134 -10.21 -10.23 1.22
N ILE A 135 -8.94 -9.95 1.52
CA ILE A 135 -7.95 -9.52 0.54
C ILE A 135 -7.67 -10.63 -0.48
N THR A 136 -7.48 -11.88 -0.05
CA THR A 136 -7.29 -13.03 -0.95
C THR A 136 -8.48 -13.19 -1.90
N LYS A 137 -9.72 -13.12 -1.39
CA LYS A 137 -10.94 -13.21 -2.23
C LYS A 137 -10.99 -12.09 -3.26
N ARG A 138 -10.63 -10.87 -2.87
CA ARG A 138 -10.59 -9.72 -3.78
C ARG A 138 -9.50 -9.87 -4.83
N ASN A 139 -8.32 -10.34 -4.46
CA ASN A 139 -7.21 -10.58 -5.41
C ASN A 139 -7.59 -11.69 -6.41
N LEU A 140 -8.30 -12.72 -5.97
CA LEU A 140 -8.89 -13.72 -6.87
C LEU A 140 -9.88 -13.09 -7.85
N ALA A 141 -10.85 -12.31 -7.35
CA ALA A 141 -11.84 -11.64 -8.20
C ALA A 141 -11.20 -10.70 -9.24
N ARG A 142 -10.11 -10.00 -8.90
CA ARG A 142 -9.34 -9.18 -9.85
C ARG A 142 -8.67 -10.03 -10.94
N ARG A 143 -8.04 -11.15 -10.57
CA ARG A 143 -7.42 -12.07 -11.53
C ARG A 143 -8.46 -12.66 -12.48
N GLU A 144 -9.60 -13.07 -11.95
CA GLU A 144 -10.72 -13.57 -12.76
C GLU A 144 -11.25 -12.49 -13.70
N ALA A 145 -11.39 -11.24 -13.23
CA ALA A 145 -11.81 -10.12 -14.07
C ALA A 145 -10.82 -9.87 -15.21
N LEU A 146 -9.50 -9.86 -14.95
CA LEU A 146 -8.48 -9.73 -16.00
C LEU A 146 -8.52 -10.89 -17.01
N GLY A 147 -8.78 -12.12 -16.54
CA GLY A 147 -9.01 -13.28 -17.42
C GLY A 147 -10.24 -13.11 -18.32
N ARG A 148 -11.32 -12.54 -17.77
CA ARG A 148 -12.53 -12.20 -18.54
C ARG A 148 -12.29 -11.09 -19.55
N VAL A 149 -11.52 -10.06 -19.20
CA VAL A 149 -11.11 -9.00 -20.15
C VAL A 149 -10.44 -9.62 -21.37
N GLN A 150 -9.45 -10.49 -21.16
CA GLN A 150 -8.75 -11.16 -22.26
C GLN A 150 -9.71 -12.00 -23.11
N SER A 151 -10.57 -12.80 -22.46
CA SER A 151 -11.56 -13.63 -23.15
C SER A 151 -12.55 -12.79 -23.96
N ALA A 152 -12.98 -11.65 -23.43
CA ALA A 152 -13.88 -10.71 -24.11
C ALA A 152 -13.20 -10.04 -25.31
N ILE A 153 -11.92 -9.66 -25.19
CA ILE A 153 -11.13 -9.13 -26.33
C ILE A 153 -11.01 -10.19 -27.43
N ASP A 154 -10.68 -11.43 -27.08
CA ASP A 154 -10.49 -12.53 -28.03
C ASP A 154 -11.81 -12.89 -28.75
N ALA A 155 -12.94 -12.76 -28.06
CA ALA A 155 -14.27 -12.98 -28.61
C ALA A 155 -14.87 -11.75 -29.34
N GLY A 156 -14.17 -10.61 -29.35
CA GLY A 156 -14.63 -9.37 -29.99
C GLY A 156 -15.64 -8.54 -29.18
N TYR A 157 -15.87 -8.88 -27.91
CA TYR A 157 -16.73 -8.14 -26.98
C TYR A 157 -15.99 -6.97 -26.30
N PHE A 158 -15.56 -5.99 -27.10
CA PHE A 158 -14.68 -4.92 -26.62
C PHE A 158 -15.31 -4.00 -25.56
N LEU A 159 -16.62 -3.75 -25.61
CA LEU A 159 -17.29 -2.91 -24.60
C LEU A 159 -17.38 -3.61 -23.24
N GLU A 160 -17.54 -4.93 -23.24
CA GLU A 160 -17.52 -5.73 -22.02
C GLU A 160 -16.12 -5.77 -21.42
N ALA A 161 -15.09 -5.94 -22.25
CA ALA A 161 -13.68 -5.83 -21.84
C ALA A 161 -13.42 -4.48 -21.15
N ILE A 162 -13.82 -3.38 -21.79
CA ILE A 162 -13.69 -2.01 -21.26
C ILE A 162 -14.41 -1.84 -19.91
N ALA A 163 -15.60 -2.43 -19.75
CA ALA A 163 -16.35 -2.35 -18.50
C ALA A 163 -15.64 -3.09 -17.35
N PHE A 164 -15.08 -4.28 -17.62
CA PHE A 164 -14.27 -5.00 -16.63
C PHE A 164 -12.97 -4.25 -16.29
N GLU A 165 -12.29 -3.67 -17.27
CA GLU A 165 -11.10 -2.83 -17.07
C GLU A 165 -11.39 -1.65 -16.13
N GLU A 166 -12.48 -0.92 -16.40
CA GLU A 166 -12.91 0.18 -15.54
C GLU A 166 -13.18 -0.27 -14.11
N ALA A 167 -13.84 -1.42 -13.92
CA ALA A 167 -14.14 -1.94 -12.60
C ALA A 167 -12.86 -2.30 -11.82
N VAL A 168 -11.91 -2.96 -12.47
CA VAL A 168 -10.61 -3.34 -11.86
C VAL A 168 -9.79 -2.10 -11.50
N ILE A 169 -9.66 -1.16 -12.43
CA ILE A 169 -8.92 0.09 -12.22
C ILE A 169 -9.57 0.90 -11.09
N SER A 170 -10.89 1.09 -11.15
CA SER A 170 -11.62 1.87 -10.15
C SER A 170 -11.49 1.26 -8.75
N ASN A 171 -11.50 -0.07 -8.64
CA ASN A 171 -11.28 -0.75 -7.36
C ASN A 171 -9.90 -0.44 -6.77
N CYS A 172 -8.83 -0.50 -7.58
CA CYS A 172 -7.47 -0.21 -7.12
C CYS A 172 -7.32 1.25 -6.67
N LEU A 173 -7.85 2.20 -7.45
CA LEU A 173 -7.80 3.62 -7.12
C LEU A 173 -8.63 3.95 -5.88
N TYR A 174 -9.82 3.34 -5.76
CA TYR A 174 -10.68 3.54 -4.60
C TYR A 174 -9.97 3.15 -3.30
N LEU A 175 -9.36 1.96 -3.28
CA LEU A 175 -8.65 1.47 -2.09
C LEU A 175 -7.42 2.31 -1.77
N TYR A 176 -6.68 2.74 -2.78
CA TYR A 176 -5.57 3.68 -2.58
C TYR A 176 -6.04 5.01 -1.99
N CYS A 177 -7.11 5.59 -2.54
CA CYS A 177 -7.71 6.82 -2.02
C CYS A 177 -8.19 6.66 -0.57
N LEU A 178 -8.87 5.55 -0.26
CA LEU A 178 -9.32 5.22 1.09
C LEU A 178 -8.13 5.16 2.06
N ALA A 179 -7.08 4.44 1.69
CA ALA A 179 -5.89 4.28 2.51
C ALA A 179 -5.11 5.59 2.73
N LYS A 180 -5.24 6.54 1.79
CA LYS A 180 -4.66 7.88 1.91
C LYS A 180 -5.59 8.90 2.58
N GLY A 181 -6.73 8.48 3.13
CA GLY A 181 -7.72 9.36 3.78
C GLY A 181 -8.45 10.29 2.82
N ILE A 182 -8.45 9.98 1.52
CA ILE A 182 -9.11 10.80 0.49
C ILE A 182 -10.59 10.39 0.43
N HIS A 183 -11.38 10.92 1.37
CA HIS A 183 -12.82 10.68 1.41
C HIS A 183 -13.56 11.68 0.51
N LYS A 184 -13.85 11.28 -0.73
CA LYS A 184 -14.76 12.03 -1.61
C LYS A 184 -16.14 11.37 -1.63
N LYS A 185 -17.21 12.17 -1.56
CA LYS A 185 -18.61 11.71 -1.66
C LYS A 185 -18.91 11.01 -2.99
N GLU A 186 -18.17 11.36 -4.04
CA GLU A 186 -18.32 10.81 -5.38
C GLU A 186 -17.10 9.94 -5.73
N THR A 187 -17.36 8.69 -6.11
CA THR A 187 -16.36 7.66 -6.42
C THR A 187 -16.20 7.45 -7.93
N SER A 188 -16.35 8.50 -8.73
CA SER A 188 -16.14 8.38 -10.18
C SER A 188 -14.66 8.20 -10.54
N LEU A 189 -14.38 7.46 -11.61
CA LEU A 189 -13.00 7.20 -12.06
C LEU A 189 -12.22 8.51 -12.28
N TYR A 190 -12.87 9.54 -12.83
CA TYR A 190 -12.27 10.86 -13.02
C TYR A 190 -11.83 11.49 -11.68
N ILE A 191 -12.70 11.44 -10.68
CA ILE A 191 -12.47 12.08 -9.37
C ILE A 191 -11.34 11.39 -8.61
N MET A 192 -11.24 10.07 -8.72
CA MET A 192 -10.17 9.28 -8.12
C MET A 192 -8.83 9.51 -8.84
N LEU A 193 -8.82 9.48 -10.17
CA LEU A 193 -7.60 9.77 -10.96
C LEU A 193 -7.04 11.16 -10.69
N ASP A 194 -7.90 12.16 -10.68
CA ASP A 194 -7.51 13.54 -10.38
C ASP A 194 -6.92 13.67 -8.96
N ALA A 195 -7.48 12.96 -7.98
CA ALA A 195 -6.92 12.94 -6.62
C ALA A 195 -5.52 12.31 -6.58
N VAL A 196 -5.32 11.20 -7.29
CA VAL A 196 -4.02 10.52 -7.36
C VAL A 196 -2.98 11.39 -8.06
N LEU A 197 -3.31 11.96 -9.23
CA LEU A 197 -2.41 12.82 -10.00
C LEU A 197 -1.96 14.06 -9.22
N ARG A 198 -2.87 14.72 -8.49
CA ARG A 198 -2.53 15.86 -7.63
C ARG A 198 -1.58 15.49 -6.50
N LYS A 199 -1.70 14.27 -5.97
CA LYS A 199 -0.88 13.79 -4.85
C LYS A 199 0.52 13.35 -5.28
N LEU A 200 0.64 12.70 -6.44
CA LEU A 200 1.94 12.28 -6.98
C LEU A 200 2.79 13.49 -7.41
N GLY A 201 2.18 14.49 -8.05
CA GLY A 201 2.92 15.58 -8.69
C GLY A 201 3.57 15.15 -10.01
N LYS A 202 3.92 16.13 -10.85
CA LYS A 202 4.38 15.87 -12.24
C LYS A 202 5.74 15.18 -12.33
N ASP A 203 6.58 15.36 -11.32
CA ASP A 203 7.95 14.83 -11.31
C ASP A 203 8.03 13.40 -10.76
N HIS A 204 6.89 12.81 -10.35
CA HIS A 204 6.85 11.46 -9.82
C HIS A 204 6.98 10.41 -10.93
N GLY A 205 7.75 9.33 -10.68
CA GLY A 205 8.02 8.30 -11.67
C GLY A 205 6.78 7.61 -12.25
N ASP A 206 5.73 7.45 -11.45
CA ASP A 206 4.45 6.86 -11.90
C ASP A 206 3.49 7.84 -12.61
N TYR A 207 3.82 9.15 -12.71
CA TYR A 207 2.90 10.15 -13.28
C TYR A 207 2.50 9.83 -14.72
N SER A 208 3.44 9.33 -15.54
CA SER A 208 3.21 8.97 -16.94
C SER A 208 2.15 7.87 -17.10
N MET A 209 2.15 6.87 -16.22
CA MET A 209 1.16 5.79 -16.21
C MET A 209 -0.24 6.36 -15.94
N PHE A 210 -0.38 7.27 -14.97
CA PHE A 210 -1.66 7.88 -14.64
C PHE A 210 -2.16 8.88 -15.69
N ASP A 211 -1.25 9.56 -16.39
CA ASP A 211 -1.59 10.41 -17.53
C ASP A 211 -2.09 9.59 -18.73
N ALA A 212 -1.44 8.45 -19.00
CA ALA A 212 -1.91 7.47 -19.99
C ALA A 212 -3.30 6.92 -19.61
N LEU A 213 -3.52 6.63 -18.33
CA LEU A 213 -4.82 6.16 -17.83
C LEU A 213 -5.92 7.24 -17.92
N ASN A 214 -5.58 8.51 -17.69
CA ASN A 214 -6.51 9.62 -17.89
C ASN A 214 -6.85 9.83 -19.38
N SER A 215 -5.88 9.58 -20.28
CA SER A 215 -6.11 9.57 -21.72
C SER A 215 -7.03 8.41 -22.12
N TRP A 216 -6.76 7.19 -21.63
CA TRP A 216 -7.62 6.03 -21.84
C TRP A 216 -9.04 6.26 -21.34
N ARG A 217 -9.24 6.92 -20.19
CA ARG A 217 -10.58 7.28 -19.69
C ARG A 217 -11.38 8.09 -20.73
N ARG A 218 -10.73 9.02 -21.45
CA ARG A 218 -11.38 9.82 -22.49
C ARG A 218 -11.75 8.94 -23.69
N ASP A 219 -10.84 8.07 -24.12
CA ASP A 219 -11.07 7.11 -25.20
C ASP A 219 -12.18 6.12 -24.86
N ARG A 220 -12.25 5.68 -23.60
CA ARG A 220 -13.31 4.84 -23.04
C ARG A 220 -14.65 5.53 -23.10
N ASN A 221 -14.76 6.77 -22.63
CA ASN A 221 -16.00 7.52 -22.72
C ASN A 221 -16.44 7.68 -24.19
N HIS A 222 -15.47 7.91 -25.09
CA HIS A 222 -15.74 7.96 -26.52
C HIS A 222 -16.26 6.62 -27.06
N ALA A 223 -15.65 5.50 -26.68
CA ALA A 223 -16.04 4.16 -27.10
C ALA A 223 -17.42 3.74 -26.54
N LEU A 224 -17.77 4.13 -25.31
CA LEU A 224 -19.07 3.81 -24.73
C LEU A 224 -20.22 4.64 -25.31
N HIS A 225 -19.98 5.92 -25.62
CA HIS A 225 -21.06 6.85 -26.00
C HIS A 225 -21.27 6.99 -27.51
N ASN A 226 -20.32 6.61 -28.37
CA ASN A 226 -20.41 6.82 -29.82
C ASN A 226 -20.77 5.57 -30.63
N PHE A 227 -21.47 4.60 -30.03
CA PHE A 227 -21.97 3.43 -30.78
C PHE A 227 -23.06 3.81 -31.80
N VAL A 228 -23.90 4.77 -31.45
CA VAL A 228 -24.95 5.31 -32.33
C VAL A 228 -24.70 6.80 -32.51
N ILE A 229 -24.29 7.20 -33.72
CA ILE A 229 -24.07 8.61 -34.06
C ILE A 229 -25.40 9.18 -34.59
N ALA A 230 -25.75 10.41 -34.18
CA ALA A 230 -27.02 11.05 -34.52
C ALA A 230 -27.21 11.43 -36.02
N ARG A 231 -26.21 11.19 -36.89
CA ARG A 231 -26.25 11.59 -38.31
C ARG A 231 -26.28 10.37 -39.24
N SER A 232 -27.27 10.34 -40.12
CA SER A 232 -27.67 9.20 -40.97
C SER A 232 -26.65 8.80 -42.04
N ASP A 233 -25.80 9.71 -42.48
CA ASP A 233 -25.11 9.56 -43.77
C ASP A 233 -23.78 8.79 -43.69
N ASP A 234 -23.32 8.45 -42.47
CA ASP A 234 -22.03 7.78 -42.22
C ASP A 234 -22.13 6.49 -41.38
N LEU A 235 -23.33 5.95 -41.17
CA LEU A 235 -23.62 4.82 -40.26
C LEU A 235 -22.74 3.56 -40.46
N LEU A 236 -22.40 3.21 -41.70
CA LEU A 236 -21.55 2.04 -42.03
C LEU A 236 -20.04 2.31 -41.86
N LYS A 237 -19.57 3.52 -42.16
CA LYS A 237 -18.18 3.93 -41.83
C LYS A 237 -18.02 4.09 -40.32
N SER A 238 -19.08 4.53 -39.65
CA SER A 238 -19.22 4.65 -38.20
C SER A 238 -19.02 3.32 -37.50
N THR A 239 -19.64 2.22 -37.94
CA THR A 239 -19.56 0.91 -37.26
C THR A 239 -18.18 0.26 -37.35
N ASN A 240 -17.52 0.28 -38.50
CA ASN A 240 -16.14 -0.25 -38.61
C ASN A 240 -15.13 0.61 -37.85
N THR A 241 -15.29 1.94 -37.91
CA THR A 241 -14.46 2.87 -37.12
C THR A 241 -14.70 2.69 -35.62
N PHE A 242 -15.93 2.38 -35.22
CA PHE A 242 -16.30 2.06 -33.86
C PHE A 242 -15.64 0.77 -33.39
N ALA A 243 -15.75 -0.32 -34.15
CA ALA A 243 -15.16 -1.61 -33.79
C ALA A 243 -13.63 -1.49 -33.60
N MET A 244 -12.92 -0.86 -34.55
CA MET A 244 -11.48 -0.63 -34.44
C MET A 244 -11.11 0.24 -33.23
N ARG A 245 -11.89 1.29 -32.94
CA ARG A 245 -11.62 2.16 -31.78
C ARG A 245 -11.86 1.42 -30.48
N SER A 246 -12.97 0.69 -30.36
CA SER A 246 -13.30 -0.10 -29.17
C SER A 246 -12.26 -1.20 -28.94
N GLU A 247 -11.81 -1.88 -29.99
CA GLU A 247 -10.72 -2.86 -29.91
C GLU A 247 -9.42 -2.21 -29.38
N LYS A 248 -9.02 -1.08 -29.96
CA LYS A 248 -7.83 -0.35 -29.52
C LYS A 248 -7.95 0.09 -28.06
N THR A 249 -9.10 0.63 -27.67
CA THR A 249 -9.36 1.08 -26.30
C THR A 249 -9.33 -0.08 -25.31
N ALA A 250 -9.90 -1.24 -25.65
CA ALA A 250 -9.86 -2.44 -24.82
C ALA A 250 -8.42 -2.98 -24.69
N LYS A 251 -7.68 -3.15 -25.80
CA LYS A 251 -6.29 -3.64 -25.74
C LYS A 251 -5.39 -2.72 -24.90
N ASN A 252 -5.53 -1.40 -25.07
CA ASN A 252 -4.81 -0.42 -24.27
C ASN A 252 -5.25 -0.47 -22.79
N GLY A 253 -6.55 -0.61 -22.53
CA GLY A 253 -7.11 -0.70 -21.19
C GLY A 253 -6.65 -1.94 -20.44
N LEU A 254 -6.54 -3.09 -21.10
CA LEU A 254 -5.97 -4.31 -20.51
C LEU A 254 -4.51 -4.10 -20.06
N SER A 255 -3.67 -3.45 -20.88
CA SER A 255 -2.28 -3.13 -20.50
C SER A 255 -2.26 -2.23 -19.26
N LEU A 256 -3.04 -1.15 -19.29
CA LEU A 256 -3.13 -0.20 -18.19
C LEU A 256 -3.71 -0.84 -16.92
N ALA A 257 -4.70 -1.71 -17.03
CA ALA A 257 -5.28 -2.41 -15.89
C ALA A 257 -4.24 -3.30 -15.20
N LYS A 258 -3.42 -4.03 -15.97
CA LYS A 258 -2.29 -4.80 -15.42
C LYS A 258 -1.27 -3.91 -14.73
N GLU A 259 -0.88 -2.81 -15.37
CA GLU A 259 0.07 -1.84 -14.81
C GLU A 259 -0.44 -1.22 -13.50
N VAL A 260 -1.72 -0.84 -13.46
CA VAL A 260 -2.38 -0.29 -12.26
C VAL A 260 -2.46 -1.33 -11.14
N CYS A 261 -2.77 -2.58 -11.43
CA CYS A 261 -2.76 -3.65 -10.43
C CYS A 261 -1.35 -3.82 -9.84
N SER A 262 -0.33 -3.93 -10.70
CA SER A 262 1.06 -4.02 -10.24
C SER A 262 1.50 -2.77 -9.47
N TRP A 263 1.08 -1.58 -9.89
CA TRP A 263 1.34 -0.34 -9.15
C TRP A 263 0.67 -0.37 -7.77
N TYR A 264 -0.58 -0.78 -7.69
CA TYR A 264 -1.32 -0.86 -6.43
C TYR A 264 -0.65 -1.82 -5.44
N GLU A 265 -0.20 -2.98 -5.91
CA GLU A 265 0.57 -3.93 -5.10
C GLU A 265 1.91 -3.33 -4.62
N ARG A 266 2.56 -2.48 -5.43
CA ARG A 266 3.75 -1.74 -4.99
C ARG A 266 3.43 -0.66 -3.96
N GLU A 267 2.25 -0.05 -4.00
CA GLU A 267 1.86 1.03 -3.10
C GLU A 267 1.19 0.55 -1.80
N ALA A 268 0.77 -0.71 -1.72
CA ALA A 268 0.20 -1.31 -0.51
C ALA A 268 1.02 -1.11 0.78
N PRO A 269 2.38 -1.17 0.77
CA PRO A 269 3.20 -0.77 1.91
C PRO A 269 3.03 0.68 2.36
N GLY A 270 2.72 1.58 1.44
CA GLY A 270 2.52 3.01 1.70
C GLY A 270 1.21 3.33 2.43
N PHE A 271 0.40 2.32 2.75
CA PHE A 271 -0.80 2.47 3.57
C PHE A 271 -0.50 2.47 5.07
N LEU A 272 0.68 2.03 5.48
CA LEU A 272 1.14 2.15 6.85
C LEU A 272 1.74 3.54 7.08
N THR A 273 1.23 4.24 8.08
CA THR A 273 1.73 5.56 8.47
C THR A 273 3.12 5.42 9.08
N THR A 274 4.15 5.91 8.39
CA THR A 274 5.55 5.92 8.89
C THR A 274 5.90 7.21 9.64
N SER A 275 4.91 8.08 9.84
CA SER A 275 4.99 9.37 10.54
C SER A 275 4.06 9.37 11.74
N TRP A 276 4.51 9.89 12.86
CA TRP A 276 3.71 9.98 14.08
C TRP A 276 2.71 11.13 14.00
N PRO A 277 1.43 10.95 14.39
CA PRO A 277 0.59 12.08 14.75
C PRO A 277 1.22 12.79 15.96
N ALA A 278 1.11 14.12 16.03
CA ALA A 278 1.69 14.92 17.10
C ALA A 278 1.22 14.53 18.52
N ASP A 279 0.08 13.82 18.61
CA ASP A 279 -0.65 13.61 19.87
C ASP A 279 -0.62 12.15 20.35
N ARG A 280 0.22 11.26 19.78
CA ARG A 280 0.25 9.85 20.19
C ARG A 280 1.07 9.71 21.49
N PRO A 281 0.46 9.34 22.63
CA PRO A 281 1.23 9.06 23.84
C PRO A 281 2.06 7.79 23.65
N LEU A 282 3.28 7.79 24.19
CA LEU A 282 4.05 6.56 24.36
C LEU A 282 3.27 5.67 25.32
N THR A 283 2.71 4.56 24.84
CA THR A 283 2.16 3.53 25.71
C THR A 283 3.32 2.82 26.40
N HIS A 284 3.43 2.99 27.72
CA HIS A 284 4.34 2.28 28.61
C HIS A 284 3.98 0.79 28.73
#